data_AF-A0A937T4Q2-F1
#
_entry.id   AF-A0A937T4Q2-F1
#
_cell.length_a   1.000
_cell.length_b   1.000
_cell.length_c   1.000
_cell.angle_alpha   90.00
_cell.angle_beta   90.00
_cell.angle_gamma   90.00
#
_symmetry.space_group_name_H-M   'P 1'
#
loop_
_entity.id
_entity.type
_entity.pdbx_description
1 polymer ?
#
loop_
_entity_poly.entity_id
_entity_poly.type
_entity_poly.pdbx_seq_one_letter_code
_entity_poly.pdbx_strand_id
1 'polypeptide(L)' 'MLSTGEVLNTYFLDTRCMLLEIAATLDRLDRAAEDGSDETPGGDPRLAKIYQSLAALAEKETTPDRAERLLNLFSDLD' A
#
# COMPACT_ATOMS: atom_id res chain seq x y z
N MET A 1 14.84 10.28 20.14
CA MET A 1 13.57 10.24 19.38
C MET A 1 13.57 11.48 18.50
N LEU A 2 13.24 11.35 17.21
CA LEU A 2 13.14 12.50 16.30
C LEU A 2 11.86 13.29 16.62
N SER A 3 11.88 14.61 16.43
CA SER A 3 10.68 15.45 16.41
C SER A 3 9.82 15.17 15.18
N THR A 4 8.57 15.64 15.17
CA THR A 4 7.66 15.49 14.03
C THR A 4 8.22 16.04 12.72
N GLY A 5 8.86 17.22 12.77
CA GLY A 5 9.51 17.85 11.62
C GLY A 5 10.75 17.09 11.14
N GLU A 6 11.55 16.55 12.06
CA GLU A 6 12.73 15.74 11.71
C GLU A 6 12.34 14.40 11.07
N VAL A 7 11.25 13.77 11.52
CA VAL A 7 10.70 12.56 10.87
C VAL A 7 10.31 12.87 9.44
N LEU A 8 9.52 13.93 9.20
CA LEU A 8 9.12 14.32 7.86
C LEU A 8 10.33 14.63 6.97
N ASN A 9 11.28 15.45 7.44
CA ASN A 9 12.46 15.79 6.65
C ASN A 9 13.31 14.56 6.29
N THR A 10 13.41 13.60 7.20
CA THR A 10 14.22 12.39 7.00
C THR A 10 13.57 11.42 6.02
N TYR A 11 12.25 11.22 6.09
CA TYR A 11 11.57 10.11 5.40
C TYR A 11 10.61 10.55 4.28
N PHE A 12 10.39 11.85 4.06
CA PHE A 12 9.39 12.32 3.09
C PHE A 12 9.69 11.87 1.65
N LEU A 13 10.95 11.95 1.21
CA LEU A 13 11.30 11.57 -0.16
C LEU A 13 11.11 10.08 -0.40
N ASP A 14 11.56 9.23 0.53
CA ASP A 14 11.37 7.78 0.45
C ASP A 14 9.89 7.41 0.48
N THR A 15 9.12 8.03 1.38
CA THR A 15 7.66 7.84 1.47
C THR A 15 6.99 8.22 0.16
N ARG A 16 7.37 9.35 -0.44
CA ARG A 16 6.84 9.79 -1.74
C ARG A 16 7.17 8.79 -2.84
N CYS A 17 8.41 8.30 -2.91
CA CYS A 17 8.80 7.29 -3.89
C CYS A 17 7.96 6.01 -3.75
N MET A 18 7.78 5.51 -2.52
CA MET A 18 6.96 4.32 -2.27
C MET A 18 5.50 4.53 -2.70
N LEU A 19 4.92 5.70 -2.44
CA LEU A 19 3.56 6.02 -2.89
C LEU A 19 3.44 6.05 -4.42
N LEU A 20 4.44 6.61 -5.12
CA LEU A 20 4.46 6.63 -6.58
C LEU A 20 4.58 5.22 -7.18
N GLU A 21 5.40 4.35 -6.59
CA GLU A 21 5.53 2.96 -7.05
C GLU A 21 4.23 2.16 -6.84
N ILE A 22 3.51 2.40 -5.74
CA ILE A 22 2.20 1.78 -5.51
C ILE A 22 1.21 2.27 -6.59
N ALA A 23 1.14 3.57 -6.84
CA ALA A 23 0.26 4.12 -7.89
C ALA A 23 0.59 3.56 -9.27
N ALA A 24 1.88 3.53 -9.65
CA ALA A 24 2.31 2.97 -10.92
C ALA A 24 2.02 1.46 -11.04
N THR A 25 1.99 0.72 -9.93
CA THR A 25 1.59 -0.69 -9.92
C THR A 25 0.10 -0.84 -10.23
N LEU A 26 -0.75 -0.02 -9.61
CA LEU A 26 -2.19 0.00 -9.88
C LEU A 26 -2.48 0.38 -11.33
N ASP A 27 -1.81 1.41 -11.87
CA ASP A 27 -1.94 1.81 -13.28
C ASP A 27 -1.60 0.66 -14.25
N ARG A 28 -0.59 -0.15 -13.92
CA ARG A 28 -0.20 -1.32 -14.75
C ARG A 28 -1.24 -2.43 -14.68
N LEU A 29 -1.85 -2.65 -13.51
CA LEU A 29 -2.94 -3.62 -13.35
C LEU A 29 -4.17 -3.20 -14.16
N ASP A 30 -4.54 -1.93 -14.11
CA ASP A 30 -5.67 -1.39 -14.86
C ASP A 30 -5.46 -1.58 -16.38
N ARG A 31 -4.27 -1.26 -16.89
CA ARG A 31 -3.92 -1.50 -18.30
C ARG A 31 -3.95 -2.98 -18.68
N ALA A 32 -3.43 -3.86 -17.82
CA ALA A 32 -3.43 -5.30 -18.09
C ALA A 32 -4.86 -5.90 -18.11
N ALA A 33 -5.77 -5.33 -17.32
CA ALA A 33 -7.18 -5.69 -17.31
C ALA A 33 -7.90 -5.24 -18.60
N GLU A 34 -7.56 -4.06 -19.14
CA GLU A 34 -8.09 -3.55 -20.41
C GLU A 34 -7.67 -4.40 -21.63
N ASP A 35 -6.45 -4.95 -21.60
CA ASP A 35 -5.89 -5.76 -22.69
C ASP A 35 -6.50 -7.17 -22.81
N GLY A 36 -7.50 -7.51 -21.97
CA GLY A 36 -8.26 -8.77 -22.10
C GLY A 36 -7.49 -10.03 -21.72
N SER A 37 -6.45 -9.89 -20.88
CA SER A 37 -5.81 -11.05 -20.26
C SER A 37 -6.78 -11.70 -19.26
N ASP A 38 -7.43 -12.79 -19.69
CA ASP A 38 -8.28 -13.64 -18.86
C ASP A 38 -7.51 -14.10 -17.63
N GLU A 39 -7.78 -13.48 -16.47
CA GLU A 39 -7.97 -14.05 -15.13
C GLU A 39 -7.88 -12.92 -14.07
N THR A 40 -8.75 -12.99 -13.07
CA THR A 40 -9.43 -11.84 -12.46
C THR A 40 -8.55 -10.88 -11.62
N PRO A 41 -8.46 -9.56 -11.94
CA PRO A 41 -7.93 -8.55 -11.01
C PRO A 41 -8.84 -8.40 -9.77
N GLY A 42 -10.17 -8.40 -9.97
CA GLY A 42 -11.17 -8.23 -8.92
C GLY A 42 -11.39 -9.44 -7.99
N GLY A 43 -10.76 -10.59 -8.26
CA GLY A 43 -10.83 -11.80 -7.44
C GLY A 43 -9.51 -12.16 -6.77
N ASP A 44 -8.42 -11.45 -7.11
CA ASP A 44 -7.11 -11.77 -6.55
C ASP A 44 -7.02 -11.29 -5.08
N PRO A 45 -6.84 -12.20 -4.11
CA PRO A 45 -6.73 -11.83 -2.70
C PRO A 45 -5.56 -10.88 -2.42
N ARG A 46 -4.52 -10.87 -3.26
CA ARG A 46 -3.38 -9.94 -3.14
C ARG A 46 -3.81 -8.50 -3.43
N LEU A 47 -4.65 -8.27 -4.44
CA LEU A 47 -5.16 -6.94 -4.75
C LEU A 47 -6.05 -6.42 -3.62
N ALA A 48 -6.91 -7.28 -3.07
CA ALA A 48 -7.72 -6.95 -1.91
C ALA A 48 -6.86 -6.50 -0.70
N LYS A 49 -5.76 -7.23 -0.41
CA LYS A 49 -4.82 -6.85 0.66
C LYS A 49 -4.10 -5.52 0.40
N ILE A 50 -3.75 -5.21 -0.86
CA ILE A 50 -3.17 -3.90 -1.22
C ILE A 50 -4.15 -2.77 -0.89
N TYR A 51 -5.42 -2.88 -1.29
CA TYR A 51 -6.41 -1.85 -0.98
C TYR A 51 -6.72 -1.74 0.51
N GLN A 52 -6.77 -2.87 1.24
CA GLN A 52 -6.89 -2.86 2.71
C GLN A 52 -5.71 -2.15 3.38
N SER A 53 -4.48 -2.35 2.87
CA SER A 53 -3.29 -1.66 3.35
C SER A 53 -3.37 -0.15 3.12
N LEU A 54 -3.81 0.28 1.93
CA LEU A 54 -3.99 1.69 1.61
C LEU A 54 -5.03 2.36 2.52
N ALA A 55 -6.15 1.69 2.77
CA ALA A 55 -7.17 2.18 3.68
C ALA A 55 -6.63 2.32 5.12
N ALA A 56 -5.93 1.31 5.62
CA ALA A 56 -5.33 1.33 6.96
C ALA A 56 -4.25 2.42 7.11
N LEU A 57 -3.44 2.65 6.07
CA LEU A 57 -2.41 3.70 6.08
C LEU A 57 -3.00 5.11 5.97
N ALA A 58 -4.15 5.28 5.31
CA ALA A 58 -4.84 6.56 5.16
C ALA A 58 -5.62 6.98 6.43
N GLU A 59 -5.76 6.10 7.43
CA GLU A 59 -6.34 6.43 8.73
C GLU A 59 -5.58 7.61 9.37
N LYS A 60 -6.26 8.75 9.49
CA LYS A 60 -5.70 10.00 10.06
C LYS A 60 -5.51 9.93 11.57
N GLU A 61 -6.29 9.09 12.25
CA GLU A 61 -6.14 8.87 13.68
C GLU A 61 -4.79 8.24 13.98
N THR A 62 -4.25 8.49 15.18
CA THR A 62 -2.95 7.95 15.58
C THR A 62 -3.11 6.46 15.91
N THR A 63 -3.35 5.62 14.91
CA THR A 63 -3.42 4.18 15.12
C THR A 63 -2.00 3.67 15.35
N PRO A 64 -1.71 3.08 16.52
CA PRO A 64 -0.38 2.56 16.82
C PRO A 64 -0.02 1.41 15.86
N ASP A 65 1.28 1.19 15.70
CA ASP A 65 1.86 -0.02 15.08
C ASP A 65 1.39 -0.30 13.64
N ARG A 66 1.21 0.75 12.83
CA ARG A 66 0.82 0.62 11.40
C ARG A 66 1.66 -0.39 10.62
N ALA A 67 2.97 -0.42 10.87
CA ALA A 67 3.88 -1.36 10.21
C ALA A 67 3.59 -2.82 10.60
N GLU A 68 3.32 -3.11 11.87
CA GLU A 68 2.96 -4.44 12.36
C GLU A 68 1.60 -4.88 11.81
N ARG A 69 0.61 -3.98 11.79
CA ARG A 69 -0.71 -4.26 11.20
C ARG A 69 -0.59 -4.66 9.72
N LEU A 70 0.22 -3.93 8.95
CA LEU A 70 0.50 -4.28 7.55
C LEU A 70 1.22 -5.62 7.44
N LEU A 71 2.25 -5.86 8.27
CA LEU A 71 2.97 -7.14 8.29
C LEU A 71 2.02 -8.32 8.53
N ASN A 72 1.15 -8.21 9.53
CA ASN A 72 0.18 -9.25 9.88
C ASN A 72 -0.84 -9.49 8.75
N LEU A 73 -1.30 -8.43 8.08
CA LEU A 73 -2.20 -8.55 6.92
C LEU A 73 -1.60 -9.43 5.79
N PHE A 74 -0.28 -9.38 5.62
CA PHE A 74 0.43 -10.18 4.61
C PHE A 74 0.97 -11.53 5.13
N SER A 75 0.89 -11.81 6.44
CA SER A 75 1.47 -13.03 7.03
C SER A 75 0.60 -14.27 6.84
N ASP A 76 -0.72 -14.11 6.67
CA ASP A 76 -1.63 -15.22 6.37
C ASP A 76 -1.67 -15.45 4.85
N LEU A 77 -0.68 -16.21 4.36
CA LEU A 77 -0.69 -16.81 3.02
C LEU A 77 -1.08 -18.28 3.18
N ASP A 78 -2.39 -18.55 3.16
CA ASP A 78 -2.94 -19.87 2.84
C ASP A 78 -3.24 -19.95 1.33
#